data_AF-A0A522WVU9-F1
#
_entry.id   AF-A0A522WVU9-F1
#
_cell.length_a   1.000
_cell.length_b   1.000
_cell.length_c   1.000
_cell.angle_alpha   90.00
_cell.angle_beta   90.00
_cell.angle_gamma   90.00
#
_symmetry.space_group_name_H-M   'P 1'
#
loop_
_entity.id
_entity.type
_entity.pdbx_description
1 polymer ?
#
loop_
_entity_poly.entity_id
_entity_poly.type
_entity_poly.pdbx_seq_one_letter_code
_entity_poly.pdbx_strand_id
1 'polypeptide(L)' 'MAVDPAQVFRTATELLRRHGRLAVGLAEEQAQSVARAGDYPALDVALMVLTEVERRQGSSSTPVM' A
#
# COMPACT_ATOMS: atom_id res chain seq x y z
N MET A 1 5.86 -15.58 -9.30
CA MET A 1 6.26 -14.32 -9.94
C MET A 1 6.76 -13.42 -8.83
N ALA A 2 8.01 -12.96 -8.87
CA ALA A 2 8.53 -12.12 -7.79
C ALA A 2 7.96 -10.70 -7.94
N VAL A 3 7.43 -10.15 -6.84
CA VAL A 3 6.93 -8.78 -6.81
C VAL A 3 8.13 -7.83 -6.82
N ASP A 4 8.17 -6.86 -7.74
CA ASP A 4 9.23 -5.85 -7.81
C ASP A 4 9.09 -4.84 -6.65
N PRO A 5 10.06 -4.75 -5.72
CA PRO A 5 10.01 -3.78 -4.62
C PRO A 5 9.94 -2.33 -5.11
N ALA A 6 10.54 -2.02 -6.27
CA ALA A 6 10.48 -0.68 -6.85
C ALA A 6 9.08 -0.35 -7.36
N GLN A 7 8.33 -1.34 -7.85
CA GLN A 7 6.92 -1.17 -8.21
C GLN A 7 6.07 -0.89 -6.98
N VAL A 8 6.25 -1.65 -5.89
CA VAL A 8 5.54 -1.43 -4.61
C VAL A 8 5.81 -0.01 -4.10
N PHE A 9 7.07 0.42 -4.11
CA PHE A 9 7.49 1.77 -3.73
C PHE A 9 6.77 2.85 -4.55
N ARG A 10 6.76 2.73 -5.89
CA ARG A 10 6.13 3.72 -6.78
C ARG A 10 4.62 3.79 -6.54
N THR A 11 3.96 2.64 -6.49
CA THR A 11 2.51 2.54 -6.27
C THR A 11 2.11 3.18 -4.94
N ALA A 12 2.81 2.85 -3.84
CA ALA A 12 2.56 3.44 -2.53
C ALA A 12 2.79 4.96 -2.53
N THR A 13 3.86 5.43 -3.20
CA THR A 13 4.15 6.87 -3.36
C THR A 13 3.01 7.60 -4.08
N GLU A 14 2.51 7.03 -5.17
CA GLU A 14 1.42 7.61 -5.94
C GLU A 14 0.10 7.65 -5.17
N LEU A 15 -0.22 6.57 -4.44
CA LEU A 15 -1.39 6.48 -3.57
C LEU A 15 -1.37 7.59 -2.53
N LEU A 16 -0.26 7.75 -1.83
CA LEU A 16 -0.06 8.81 -0.83
C LEU A 16 -0.13 10.20 -1.46
N ARG A 17 0.48 10.41 -2.63
CA ARG A 17 0.46 11.70 -3.31
C ARG A 17 -0.94 12.12 -3.74
N ARG A 18 -1.76 11.16 -4.19
CA ARG A 18 -3.11 11.43 -4.71
C ARG A 18 -4.17 11.51 -3.61
N HIS A 19 -4.04 10.69 -2.57
CA HIS A 19 -5.11 10.49 -1.58
C HIS A 19 -4.71 10.88 -0.15
N GLY A 20 -3.44 11.22 0.08
CA GLY A 20 -2.94 11.66 1.39
C GLY A 20 -3.25 10.64 2.48
N ARG A 21 -3.94 11.10 3.53
CA ARG A 21 -4.34 10.27 4.67
C ARG A 21 -5.29 9.13 4.29
N LEU A 22 -6.09 9.29 3.24
CA LEU A 22 -7.04 8.26 2.77
C LEU A 22 -6.35 7.08 2.06
N ALA A 23 -5.05 7.19 1.73
CA ALA A 23 -4.33 6.17 0.99
C ALA A 23 -4.31 4.80 1.70
N VAL A 24 -4.27 4.76 3.04
CA VAL A 24 -4.33 3.49 3.80
C VAL A 24 -5.68 2.81 3.59
N GLY A 25 -6.80 3.51 3.83
CA GLY A 25 -8.13 2.93 3.66
C GLY A 25 -8.39 2.42 2.23
N LEU A 26 -7.93 3.16 1.22
CA LEU A 26 -8.06 2.71 -0.17
C LEU A 26 -7.21 1.46 -0.48
N ALA A 27 -6.00 1.36 0.09
CA ALA A 27 -5.17 0.17 -0.06
C ALA A 27 -5.75 -1.05 0.70
N GLU A 28 -6.36 -0.83 1.87
CA GLU A 28 -7.09 -1.87 2.62
C GLU A 28 -8.31 -2.38 1.85
N GLU A 29 -9.14 -1.49 1.31
CA GLU A 29 -10.30 -1.85 0.49
C GLU A 29 -9.88 -2.68 -0.73
N GLN A 30 -8.78 -2.29 -1.39
CA GLN A 30 -8.23 -3.03 -2.52
C GLN A 30 -7.75 -4.43 -2.09
N ALA A 31 -7.00 -4.54 -1.00
CA ALA A 31 -6.54 -5.83 -0.50
C ALA A 31 -7.72 -6.76 -0.16
N GLN A 32 -8.77 -6.24 0.49
CA GLN A 32 -9.97 -7.01 0.78
C GLN A 32 -10.73 -7.42 -0.48
N SER A 33 -10.83 -6.53 -1.47
CA SER A 33 -11.47 -6.83 -2.76
C SER A 33 -10.76 -7.99 -3.47
N VAL A 34 -9.44 -7.96 -3.53
CA VAL A 34 -8.61 -8.99 -4.15
C VAL A 34 -8.68 -10.31 -3.36
N ALA A 35 -8.68 -10.24 -2.03
CA ALA A 35 -8.87 -11.42 -1.18
C ALA A 35 -10.23 -12.10 -1.44
N ARG A 36 -11.31 -11.33 -1.58
CA ARG A 36 -12.65 -11.87 -1.92
C ARG A 36 -12.68 -12.48 -3.31
N ALA A 37 -11.88 -11.99 -4.25
CA ALA A 37 -11.76 -12.54 -5.61
C ALA A 37 -10.95 -13.84 -5.65
N GLY A 38 -10.21 -14.19 -4.59
CA GLY A 38 -9.39 -15.40 -4.53
C GLY A 38 -8.10 -15.34 -5.35
N ASP A 39 -7.69 -14.15 -5.81
CA ASP A 39 -6.44 -13.94 -6.55
C ASP A 39 -5.29 -13.74 -5.56
N TYR A 40 -4.75 -14.84 -5.05
CA TYR A 40 -3.68 -14.82 -4.05
C TYR A 40 -2.38 -14.13 -4.52
N PRO A 41 -1.92 -14.29 -5.77
CA PRO A 41 -0.79 -13.50 -6.28
C PRO A 41 -1.05 -11.98 -6.26
N ALA A 42 -2.24 -11.54 -6.66
CA ALA A 42 -2.58 -10.12 -6.59
C ALA A 42 -2.75 -9.64 -5.14
N LEU A 43 -3.21 -10.51 -4.24
CA LEU A 43 -3.35 -10.20 -2.82
C LEU A 43 -1.99 -9.94 -2.17
N ASP A 44 -0.98 -10.75 -2.49
CA ASP A 44 0.39 -10.57 -2.00
C ASP A 44 0.92 -9.18 -2.38
N VAL A 45 0.74 -8.77 -3.63
CA VAL A 45 1.12 -7.42 -4.10
C VAL A 45 0.33 -6.34 -3.36
N ALA A 46 -0.99 -6.51 -3.19
CA ALA A 46 -1.84 -5.53 -2.52
C ALA A 46 -1.44 -5.33 -1.05
N LEU A 47 -1.10 -6.42 -0.35
CA LEU A 47 -0.61 -6.37 1.03
C LEU A 47 0.76 -5.69 1.12
N MET A 48 1.69 -5.98 0.20
CA MET A 48 2.98 -5.29 0.16
C MET A 48 2.82 -3.78 -0.05
N VAL A 49 1.90 -3.36 -0.93
CA VAL A 49 1.59 -1.94 -1.14
C VAL A 49 0.96 -1.32 0.10
N LEU A 50 0.02 -1.99 0.75
CA LEU A 50 -0.61 -1.51 1.99
C LEU A 50 0.44 -1.27 3.08
N THR A 51 1.29 -2.26 3.36
CA THR A 51 2.36 -2.13 4.36
C THR A 51 3.31 -0.96 4.06
N GLU A 52 3.64 -0.73 2.78
CA GLU A 52 4.50 0.38 2.40
C GLU A 52 3.80 1.74 2.56
N VAL A 53 2.50 1.82 2.28
CA VAL A 53 1.69 3.03 2.52
C VAL A 53 1.62 3.34 4.02
N GLU A 54 1.35 2.33 4.85
CA GLU A 54 1.31 2.45 6.32
C GLU A 54 2.64 2.92 6.90
N ARG A 55 3.75 2.27 6.49
CA ARG A 55 5.11 2.64 6.91
C ARG A 55 5.36 4.13 6.69
N ARG A 56 5.00 4.65 5.52
CA ARG A 56 5.25 6.05 5.16
C ARG A 56 4.35 7.04 5.84
N GLN A 57 3.06 6.72 6.05
CA GLN A 57 2.21 7.59 6.87
C GLN A 57 2.69 7.65 8.32
N GLY A 58 3.17 6.51 8.85
CA GLY A 58 3.81 6.44 10.17
C GLY A 58 5.11 7.25 10.25
N SER A 59 6.01 7.12 9.26
CA SER A 59 7.25 7.90 9.19
C SER A 59 7.01 9.40 8.95
N SER A 60 5.91 9.77 8.29
CA SER A 60 5.53 11.17 8.13
C SER A 60 5.00 11.79 9.43
N SER A 61 4.72 11.00 10.46
CA SER A 61 4.13 11.43 11.74
C SER A 61 5.14 11.46 12.90
N THR A 62 6.43 11.17 12.67
CA THR A 62 7.50 11.44 13.64
C THR A 62 8.09 12.83 13.36
N PRO A 63 7.78 13.86 14.16
CA PRO A 63 8.58 15.07 14.17
C PRO A 63 9.94 14.72 14.78
N VAL A 64 11.01 15.05 14.07
CA VAL A 64 12.33 15.10 14.68
C VAL A 64 12.29 16.25 15.68
N MET A 65 12.35 15.91 16.97
CA MET A 65 12.52 16.86 18.08
C MET A 65 14.01 17.13 18.29
#